data_AF-A0A9W4LS77-F1
#
_entry.id   AF-A0A9W4LS77-F1
#
_cell.length_a   1.000
_cell.length_b   1.000
_cell.length_c   1.000
_cell.angle_alpha   90.00
_cell.angle_beta   90.00
_cell.angle_gamma   90.00
#
_symmetry.space_group_name_H-M   'P 1'
#
loop_
_entity.id
_entity.type
_entity.pdbx_description
1 polymer ?
#
loop_
_entity_poly.entity_id
_entity_poly.type
_entity_poly.pdbx_seq_one_letter_code
_entity_poly.pdbx_strand_id
1 'polypeptide(L)'
;MTNNIDWNKPVQTKDGRKVRLLCTDGPDCQYPVIGIIEGDIYPSYWMTDGNYMSTRAEDRRILINAPEKHELWVNVWKGPEGTILLFNFLSKKDADADADVTGRSTLVARIHREFEEGEGL
;
A
#
# COMPACT_ATOMS: atom_id res chain seq x y z
N MET A 1 18.75 -10.63 -2.17
CA MET A 1 17.58 -10.13 -2.89
C MET A 1 17.69 -8.62 -2.86
N THR A 2 17.83 -7.98 -4.02
CA THR A 2 17.88 -6.51 -4.13
C THR A 2 16.46 -5.99 -3.91
N ASN A 3 16.25 -5.17 -2.87
CA ASN A 3 14.98 -4.47 -2.72
C ASN A 3 14.90 -3.43 -3.84
N ASN A 4 13.92 -3.54 -4.73
CA ASN A 4 13.72 -2.58 -5.80
C ASN A 4 12.76 -1.50 -5.29
N ILE A 5 13.30 -0.37 -4.85
CA ILE A 5 12.51 0.76 -4.34
C ILE A 5 12.23 1.74 -5.46
N ASP A 6 10.95 2.09 -5.63
CA ASP A 6 10.57 3.23 -6.44
C ASP A 6 10.67 4.52 -5.62
N TRP A 7 11.72 5.30 -5.85
CA TRP A 7 11.97 6.55 -5.13
C TRP A 7 10.97 7.67 -5.45
N ASN A 8 10.09 7.49 -6.44
CA ASN A 8 9.00 8.42 -6.73
C ASN A 8 7.75 8.17 -5.88
N LYS A 9 7.69 7.03 -5.17
CA LYS A 9 6.61 6.70 -4.24
C LYS A 9 7.02 7.00 -2.80
N PRO A 10 6.05 7.27 -1.89
CA PRO A 10 6.33 7.35 -0.48
C PRO A 10 7.04 6.08 0.03
N VAL A 11 7.95 6.26 0.96
CA VAL A 11 8.71 5.17 1.59
C VAL A 11 8.49 5.15 3.09
N GLN A 12 8.60 3.96 3.68
CA GLN A 12 8.57 3.74 5.11
C GLN A 12 9.61 2.69 5.50
N THR A 13 9.95 2.63 6.77
CA THR A 13 10.72 1.51 7.30
C THR A 13 9.89 0.23 7.28
N LYS A 14 10.55 -0.93 7.26
CA LYS A 14 9.90 -2.25 7.27
C LYS A 14 8.98 -2.46 8.49
N ASP A 15 9.24 -1.77 9.60
CA ASP A 15 8.37 -1.77 10.79
C ASP A 15 7.25 -0.71 10.77
N GLY A 16 7.05 -0.02 9.64
CA GLY A 16 5.87 0.84 9.39
C GLY A 16 6.04 2.32 9.75
N ARG A 17 7.24 2.79 10.09
CA ARG A 17 7.46 4.22 10.40
C ARG A 17 7.70 4.99 9.12
N LYS A 18 7.02 6.13 8.98
CA LYS A 18 7.17 7.00 7.80
C LYS A 18 8.60 7.53 7.71
N VAL A 19 9.11 7.66 6.48
CA VAL A 19 10.42 8.28 6.24
C VAL A 19 10.25 9.49 5.34
N ARG A 20 10.69 10.65 5.83
CA ARG A 20 10.82 11.86 5.01
C ARG A 20 12.17 11.84 4.31
N LEU A 21 12.18 11.46 3.04
CA LEU A 21 13.38 11.54 2.21
C LEU A 21 13.84 12.99 2.04
N LEU A 22 15.15 13.19 2.15
CA LEU A 22 15.82 14.46 1.90
C LEU A 22 16.50 14.42 0.52
N CYS A 23 17.16 13.32 0.19
CA CYS A 23 17.73 13.05 -1.13
C CYS A 23 18.03 11.56 -1.32
N THR A 24 18.27 11.15 -2.58
CA THR A 24 18.67 9.78 -2.96
C THR A 24 20.05 9.72 -3.59
N ASP A 25 20.71 10.88 -3.74
CA ASP A 25 21.97 11.14 -4.43
C ASP A 25 22.96 11.90 -3.53
N GLY A 26 22.93 11.61 -2.23
CA GLY A 26 23.82 12.19 -1.23
C GLY A 26 25.30 11.92 -1.52
N PRO A 27 26.21 12.68 -0.86
CA PRO A 27 27.64 12.67 -1.17
C PRO A 27 28.38 11.39 -0.74
N ASP A 28 27.78 10.56 0.12
CA ASP A 28 28.35 9.27 0.51
C ASP A 28 28.06 8.22 -0.56
N CYS A 29 29.11 7.69 -1.18
CA CYS A 29 28.97 6.71 -2.27
C CYS A 29 28.41 5.35 -1.81
N GLN A 30 28.52 5.02 -0.52
CA GLN A 30 28.00 3.80 0.05
C GLN A 30 26.57 3.98 0.55
N TYR A 31 26.26 5.15 1.13
CA TYR A 31 24.93 5.46 1.69
C TYR A 31 24.35 6.78 1.16
N PRO A 32 24.05 6.87 -0.14
CA PRO A 32 23.62 8.12 -0.76
C PRO A 32 22.17 8.50 -0.43
N VAL A 33 21.34 7.59 0.08
CA VAL A 33 19.94 7.88 0.41
C VAL A 33 19.88 8.45 1.82
N ILE A 34 19.34 9.66 1.97
CA ILE A 34 19.28 10.40 3.24
C ILE A 34 17.84 10.77 3.55
N GLY A 35 17.42 10.59 4.79
CA GLY A 35 16.04 10.81 5.21
C GLY A 35 15.89 10.85 6.73
N ILE A 36 14.72 11.25 7.22
CA ILE A 36 14.40 11.28 8.65
C ILE A 36 13.25 10.30 8.92
N ILE A 37 13.47 9.37 9.85
CA ILE A 37 12.45 8.42 10.30
C ILE A 37 11.52 9.14 11.28
N GLU A 38 10.23 8.88 11.19
CA GLU A 38 9.23 9.40 12.13
C GLU A 38 9.60 9.05 13.58
N GLY A 39 9.67 10.08 14.43
CA GLY A 39 10.09 9.97 15.83
C GLY A 39 11.58 10.20 16.06
N ASP A 40 12.41 10.15 15.02
CA ASP A 40 13.85 10.41 15.14
C ASP A 40 14.17 11.91 14.93
N ILE A 41 15.22 12.37 15.61
CA ILE A 41 15.71 13.76 15.51
C ILE A 41 16.81 13.87 14.43
N TYR A 42 17.60 12.80 14.26
CA TYR A 42 18.75 12.79 13.37
C TYR A 42 18.45 12.09 12.05
N PRO A 43 19.05 12.54 10.94
CA PRO A 43 18.96 11.83 9.68
C PRO A 43 19.54 10.42 9.77
N SER A 44 18.94 9.52 8.98
CA SER A 44 19.41 8.18 8.70
C SER A 44 19.88 8.08 7.25
N TYR A 45 20.71 7.06 6.99
CA TYR A 45 21.38 6.85 5.72
C TYR A 45 21.16 5.42 5.25
N TRP A 46 20.93 5.25 3.95
CA TRP A 46 20.67 3.96 3.32
C TRP A 46 21.44 3.80 2.02
N MET A 47 21.66 2.55 1.65
CA MET A 47 22.11 2.18 0.31
C MET A 47 21.01 2.48 -0.72
N THR A 48 21.35 2.47 -2.01
CA THR A 48 20.41 2.75 -3.12
C THR A 48 19.30 1.71 -3.29
N ASP A 49 19.42 0.55 -2.63
CA ASP A 49 18.38 -0.48 -2.54
C ASP A 49 17.55 -0.37 -1.25
N GLY A 50 17.78 0.69 -0.45
CA GLY A 50 17.08 0.96 0.81
C GLY A 50 17.51 0.12 2.00
N ASN A 51 18.56 -0.69 1.87
CA ASN A 51 19.13 -1.35 3.04
C ASN A 51 19.81 -0.32 3.96
N TYR A 52 19.59 -0.45 5.26
CA TYR A 52 20.24 0.39 6.26
C TYR A 52 21.73 0.04 6.39
N MET A 53 22.54 0.88 7.04
CA MET A 53 24.00 0.72 7.23
C MET A 53 24.50 -0.66 7.71
N SER A 54 23.59 -1.52 8.16
CA SER A 54 23.85 -2.90 8.54
C SER A 54 23.63 -3.83 7.34
N THR A 55 24.63 -4.66 7.02
CA THR A 55 24.50 -5.76 6.04
C THR A 55 23.50 -6.86 6.44
N ARG A 56 22.81 -6.70 7.58
CA ARG A 56 21.76 -7.64 8.03
C ARG A 56 20.45 -7.30 7.33
N ALA A 57 19.96 -8.25 6.53
CA ALA A 57 18.67 -8.20 5.84
C ALA A 57 17.44 -8.14 6.78
N GLU A 58 17.67 -8.19 8.10
CA GLU A 58 16.62 -8.15 9.14
C GLU A 58 16.53 -6.80 9.86
N ASP A 59 17.29 -5.78 9.44
CA ASP A 59 17.18 -4.46 10.06
C ASP A 59 15.77 -3.87 9.85
N ARG A 60 15.09 -3.51 10.94
CA ARG A 60 13.74 -2.94 10.90
C ARG A 60 13.69 -1.59 10.17
N ARG A 61 14.85 -0.93 10.02
CA ARG A 61 15.01 0.35 9.31
C ARG A 61 15.17 0.19 7.80
N ILE A 62 15.17 -1.03 7.25
CA ILE A 62 15.14 -1.24 5.80
C ILE A 62 13.96 -0.47 5.21
N LEU A 63 14.20 0.26 4.13
CA LEU A 63 13.15 0.98 3.42
C LEU A 63 12.36 0.04 2.52
N ILE A 64 11.06 0.28 2.48
CA ILE A 64 10.11 -0.29 1.54
C ILE A 64 9.25 0.84 1.00
N ASN A 65 8.68 0.67 -0.20
CA ASN A 65 7.59 1.54 -0.61
C ASN A 65 6.43 1.39 0.37
N ALA A 66 5.86 2.51 0.80
CA ALA A 66 4.72 2.50 1.70
C ALA A 66 3.54 1.79 1.00
N PRO A 67 2.82 0.90 1.70
CA PRO A 67 1.65 0.23 1.13
C PRO A 67 0.64 1.26 0.63
N GLU A 68 0.17 1.05 -0.59
CA GLU A 68 -0.90 1.87 -1.14
C GLU A 68 -2.22 1.47 -0.45
N LYS A 69 -2.90 2.47 0.12
CA LYS A 69 -4.22 2.27 0.71
C LYS A 69 -5.27 2.35 -0.38
N HIS A 70 -6.15 1.38 -0.40
CA HIS A 70 -7.25 1.29 -1.35
C HIS A 70 -8.59 1.17 -0.63
N GLU A 71 -9.61 1.75 -1.24
CA GLU A 71 -11.01 1.53 -0.87
C GLU A 71 -11.65 0.58 -1.88
N LEU A 72 -12.38 -0.41 -1.38
CA LEU A 72 -13.15 -1.35 -2.17
C LEU A 72 -14.62 -1.32 -1.74
N TRP A 73 -15.50 -1.18 -2.71
CA TRP A 73 -16.92 -1.33 -2.56
C TRP A 73 -17.36 -2.60 -3.28
N VAL A 74 -17.99 -3.52 -2.56
CA VAL A 74 -18.46 -4.80 -3.12
C VAL A 74 -19.97 -4.87 -2.99
N ASN A 75 -20.67 -4.89 -4.12
CA ASN A 75 -22.08 -5.23 -4.15
C ASN A 75 -22.22 -6.75 -4.19
N VAL A 76 -23.01 -7.29 -3.25
CA VAL A 76 -23.34 -8.70 -3.14
C VAL A 76 -24.75 -8.89 -3.66
N TRP A 77 -24.89 -9.59 -4.77
CA TRP A 77 -26.17 -9.85 -5.41
C TRP A 77 -26.56 -11.32 -5.24
N LYS A 78 -27.85 -11.56 -5.04
CA LYS A 78 -28.45 -12.89 -5.16
C LYS A 78 -29.00 -13.04 -6.57
N GLY A 79 -28.39 -13.92 -7.33
CA GLY A 79 -28.83 -14.33 -8.66
C GLY A 79 -29.88 -15.45 -8.62
N PRO A 80 -30.27 -15.96 -9.80
CA PRO A 80 -31.12 -17.14 -9.93
C PRO A 80 -30.55 -18.34 -9.17
N GLU A 81 -31.44 -19.20 -8.68
CA GLU A 81 -31.07 -20.47 -8.01
C GLU A 81 -30.18 -20.31 -6.77
N GLY A 82 -30.16 -19.10 -6.17
CA GLY A 82 -29.40 -18.83 -4.95
C GLY A 82 -27.91 -18.57 -5.18
N THR A 83 -27.50 -18.38 -6.44
CA THR A 83 -26.14 -17.93 -6.76
C THR A 83 -25.81 -16.59 -6.12
N ILE A 84 -24.56 -16.41 -5.70
CA ILE A 84 -24.04 -15.13 -5.20
C ILE A 84 -23.11 -14.54 -6.25
N LEU A 85 -23.38 -13.31 -6.64
CA LEU A 85 -22.54 -12.53 -7.56
C LEU A 85 -21.90 -11.37 -6.79
N LEU A 86 -20.61 -11.16 -7.00
CA LEU A 86 -19.84 -10.09 -6.38
C LEU A 86 -19.36 -9.14 -7.46
N PHE A 87 -19.65 -7.85 -7.31
CA PHE A 87 -19.17 -6.81 -8.19
C PHE A 87 -18.37 -5.80 -7.37
N ASN A 88 -17.16 -5.52 -7.84
CA ASN A 88 -16.15 -4.73 -7.14
C ASN A 88 -16.02 -3.36 -7.79
N PHE A 89 -15.98 -2.31 -6.98
CA PHE A 89 -15.89 -0.92 -7.41
C PHE A 89 -14.86 -0.17 -6.58
N LEU A 90 -14.09 0.70 -7.23
CA LEU A 90 -13.11 1.57 -6.57
C LEU A 90 -13.75 2.86 -6.04
N SER A 91 -15.06 3.03 -6.22
CA SER A 91 -15.80 4.17 -5.70
C SER A 91 -17.19 3.76 -5.26
N LYS A 92 -17.68 4.42 -4.20
CA LYS A 92 -19.06 4.25 -3.74
C LYS A 92 -20.07 4.61 -4.84
N LYS A 93 -19.78 5.67 -5.60
CA LYS A 93 -20.66 6.16 -6.66
C LYS A 93 -20.91 5.11 -7.73
N ASP A 94 -19.89 4.37 -8.13
CA ASP A 94 -20.04 3.32 -9.14
C ASP A 94 -20.79 2.11 -8.57
N ALA A 95 -20.56 1.77 -7.30
CA ALA A 95 -21.36 0.75 -6.59
C ALA A 95 -22.83 1.17 -6.40
N ASP A 96 -23.11 2.47 -6.24
CA ASP A 96 -24.47 3.02 -6.23
C ASP A 96 -25.11 2.90 -7.61
N ALA A 97 -24.40 3.31 -8.66
CA ALA A 97 -24.90 3.21 -10.03
C ALA A 97 -25.21 1.76 -10.46
N ASP A 98 -24.39 0.79 -10.03
CA ASP A 98 -24.65 -0.64 -10.23
C ASP A 98 -25.90 -1.12 -9.48
N ALA A 99 -26.10 -0.67 -8.23
CA ALA A 99 -27.26 -1.02 -7.41
C ALA A 99 -28.59 -0.50 -8.00
N ASP A 100 -28.55 0.61 -8.72
CA ASP A 100 -29.72 1.22 -9.36
C ASP A 100 -30.14 0.48 -10.65
N VAL A 101 -29.33 -0.47 -11.15
CA VAL A 101 -29.69 -1.28 -12.33
C VAL A 101 -30.73 -2.33 -11.94
N THR A 102 -31.96 -2.17 -12.43
CA THR A 102 -33.06 -3.10 -12.18
C THR A 102 -32.96 -4.36 -13.05
N GLY A 103 -33.08 -5.56 -12.44
CA GLY A 103 -33.05 -6.86 -13.13
C GLY A 103 -33.64 -8.01 -12.29
N ARG A 104 -33.39 -9.28 -12.69
CA ARG A 104 -33.84 -10.49 -11.95
C ARG A 104 -33.05 -10.79 -10.66
N SER A 105 -32.01 -10.03 -10.38
CA SER A 105 -31.14 -10.21 -9.22
C SER A 105 -31.55 -9.24 -8.10
N THR A 106 -31.41 -9.69 -6.85
CA THR A 106 -31.68 -8.85 -5.67
C THR A 106 -30.37 -8.46 -5.01
N LEU A 107 -30.13 -7.16 -4.82
CA LEU A 107 -28.98 -6.71 -4.03
C LEU A 107 -29.19 -7.16 -2.57
N VAL A 108 -28.24 -7.93 -2.05
CA VAL A 108 -28.28 -8.48 -0.69
C VAL A 108 -27.58 -7.56 0.29
N ALA A 109 -26.38 -7.10 -0.09
CA ALA A 109 -25.54 -6.28 0.77
C ALA A 109 -24.57 -5.45 -0.06
N ARG A 110 -24.08 -4.38 0.56
CA ARG A 110 -22.88 -3.68 0.11
C ARG A 110 -21.83 -3.76 1.21
N ILE A 111 -20.63 -4.20 0.84
CA ILE A 111 -19.48 -4.28 1.73
C ILE A 111 -18.54 -3.14 1.35
N HIS A 112 -18.10 -2.38 2.35
CA HIS A 112 -17.02 -1.42 2.21
C HIS A 112 -15.80 -1.96 2.95
N ARG A 113 -14.64 -1.96 2.29
CA ARG A 113 -13.38 -2.37 2.90
C ARG A 113 -12.27 -1.42 2.48
N GLU A 114 -11.54 -0.93 3.47
CA GLU A 114 -10.22 -0.34 3.28
C GLU A 114 -9.16 -1.46 3.42
N PHE A 115 -8.15 -1.44 2.57
CA PHE A 115 -7.06 -2.42 2.60
C PHE A 115 -5.75 -1.83 2.09
N GLU A 116 -4.64 -2.44 2.48
CA GLU A 116 -3.32 -2.17 1.91
C GLU A 116 -3.02 -3.14 0.76
N GLU A 117 -2.34 -2.67 -0.29
CA GLU A 117 -1.92 -3.55 -1.40
C GLU A 117 -1.15 -4.77 -0.87
N GLY A 118 -1.58 -5.98 -1.26
CA GLY A 118 -0.98 -7.25 -0.79
C GLY A 118 -1.48 -7.75 0.57
N GLU A 119 -2.39 -7.04 1.24
CA GLU A 119 -2.99 -7.49 2.51
C GLU A 119 -3.73 -8.83 2.33
N GLY A 120 -3.22 -9.88 2.96
CA GLY A 120 -3.85 -11.21 2.99
C GLY A 120 -3.43 -12.16 1.86
N LEU A 121 -2.34 -11.86 1.13
CA LEU A 121 -1.70 -12.75 0.14
C LEU A 121 -0.50 -13.51 0.71
#